data_AF-A0A2V7HRS9-F1
#
_entry.id   AF-A0A2V7HRS9-F1
#
_cell.length_a   1.000
_cell.length_b   1.000
_cell.length_c   1.000
_cell.angle_alpha   90.00
_cell.angle_beta   90.00
_cell.angle_gamma   90.00
#
_symmetry.space_group_name_H-M   'P 1'
#
loop_
_entity.id
_entity.type
_entity.pdbx_description
1 polymer ?
#
loop_
_entity_poly.entity_id
_entity_poly.type
_entity_poly.pdbx_seq_one_letter_code
_entity_poly.pdbx_strand_id
1 'polypeptide(L)'
;MKLDVKTLTKGLEFHGEVEGKRQRYFVLSSPRQYFVMSLSRSKRDAGNFNLVGKAAVEKLHTRLRGKRGLTARLVYERSRRGVPSALVALNMLYVLVATGRASIDQRRLAAREIFFNVAA
;
A
#
# COMPACT_ATOMS: atom_id res chain seq x y z
N MET A 1 -17.89 12.32 -4.33
CA MET A 1 -18.25 12.39 -2.90
C MET A 1 -17.22 13.25 -2.20
N LYS A 2 -17.65 14.27 -1.43
CA LYS A 2 -16.74 15.11 -0.64
C LYS A 2 -16.16 14.26 0.50
N LEU A 3 -14.85 14.32 0.73
CA LEU A 3 -14.22 13.64 1.86
C LEU A 3 -14.65 14.36 3.14
N ASP A 4 -15.09 13.59 4.14
CA ASP A 4 -15.43 14.06 5.48
C ASP A 4 -14.60 13.31 6.51
N VAL A 5 -13.92 14.05 7.38
CA VAL A 5 -12.96 13.49 8.34
C VAL A 5 -13.67 12.61 9.37
N LYS A 6 -14.86 13.00 9.85
CA LYS A 6 -15.62 12.21 10.83
C LYS A 6 -16.01 10.84 10.27
N THR A 7 -16.45 10.81 9.01
CA THR A 7 -16.78 9.58 8.29
C THR A 7 -15.55 8.72 8.02
N LEU A 8 -14.42 9.37 7.73
CA LEU A 8 -13.15 8.70 7.45
C LEU A 8 -12.56 8.01 8.68
N THR A 9 -12.69 8.61 9.87
CA THR A 9 -12.08 8.09 11.10
C THR A 9 -13.03 7.24 11.95
N LYS A 10 -14.33 7.21 11.63
CA LYS A 10 -15.30 6.36 12.32
C LYS A 10 -15.04 4.88 12.04
N GLY A 11 -14.82 4.10 13.10
CA GLY A 11 -14.66 2.65 13.02
C GLY A 11 -13.38 2.23 12.29
N LEU A 12 -12.27 2.92 12.53
CA LEU A 12 -10.99 2.53 11.95
C LEU A 12 -10.54 1.18 12.50
N GLU A 13 -10.25 0.27 11.59
CA GLU A 13 -9.71 -1.06 11.88
C GLU A 13 -8.24 -1.12 11.48
N PHE A 14 -7.39 -1.62 12.37
CA PHE A 14 -5.98 -1.85 12.08
C PHE A 14 -5.78 -3.21 11.39
N HIS A 15 -5.02 -3.23 10.28
CA HIS A 15 -4.74 -4.45 9.51
C HIS A 15 -3.35 -5.00 9.76
N GLY A 16 -2.37 -4.13 9.94
CA GLY A 16 -0.99 -4.55 10.16
C GLY A 16 0.01 -3.52 9.70
N GLU A 17 1.26 -3.97 9.68
CA GLU A 17 2.41 -3.12 9.45
C GLU A 17 3.25 -3.65 8.30
N VAL A 18 3.97 -2.73 7.64
CA VAL A 18 4.86 -3.07 6.54
C VAL A 18 6.20 -2.34 6.71
N GLU A 19 7.28 -3.11 6.74
CA GLU A 19 8.63 -2.57 6.73
C GLU A 19 9.01 -2.11 5.33
N GLY A 20 9.07 -0.79 5.14
CA GLY A 20 9.68 -0.18 3.97
C GLY A 20 11.16 0.14 4.21
N LYS A 21 11.83 0.66 3.18
CA LYS A 21 13.27 0.92 3.23
C LYS A 21 13.71 1.98 4.24
N ARG A 22 12.91 3.05 4.39
CA ARG A 22 13.23 4.21 5.23
C ARG A 22 12.15 4.54 6.24
N GLN A 23 11.01 3.89 6.12
CA GLN A 23 9.80 4.18 6.87
C GLN A 23 9.13 2.85 7.23
N ARG A 24 8.51 2.81 8.40
CA ARG A 24 7.57 1.76 8.78
C ARG A 24 6.16 2.24 8.45
N TYR A 25 5.38 1.38 7.82
CA TYR A 25 4.03 1.71 7.38
C TYR A 25 3.01 0.97 8.24
N PHE A 26 1.88 1.61 8.48
CA PHE A 26 0.76 1.10 9.26
C PHE A 26 -0.50 1.25 8.42
N VAL A 27 -1.25 0.17 8.28
CA VAL A 27 -2.47 0.16 7.45
C VAL A 27 -3.69 0.07 8.35
N LEU A 28 -4.53 1.09 8.27
CA LEU A 28 -5.88 1.07 8.84
C LEU A 28 -6.92 1.12 7.73
N SER A 29 -8.16 0.79 8.05
CA SER A 29 -9.25 0.91 7.09
C SER A 29 -10.51 1.50 7.72
N SER A 30 -11.20 2.31 6.93
CA SER A 30 -12.59 2.70 7.16
C SER A 30 -13.49 1.91 6.20
N PRO A 31 -14.82 2.14 6.18
CA PRO A 31 -15.71 1.40 5.28
C PRO A 31 -15.32 1.46 3.80
N ARG A 32 -14.71 2.56 3.33
CA ARG A 32 -14.40 2.78 1.89
C ARG A 32 -12.93 3.03 1.57
N GLN A 33 -12.11 3.36 2.57
CA GLN A 33 -10.72 3.75 2.36
C GLN A 33 -9.78 2.90 3.22
N TYR A 34 -8.55 2.76 2.74
CA TYR A 34 -7.39 2.42 3.55
C TYR A 34 -6.61 3.69 3.87
N PHE A 35 -6.12 3.78 5.10
CA PHE A 35 -5.13 4.73 5.56
C PHE A 35 -3.79 4.04 5.55
N VAL A 36 -2.84 4.55 4.77
CA VAL A 36 -1.45 4.09 4.77
C VAL A 36 -0.63 5.15 5.49
N MET A 37 -0.44 4.95 6.78
CA MET A 37 0.34 5.83 7.63
C MET A 37 1.80 5.40 7.60
N SER A 38 2.72 6.35 7.72
CA SER A 38 4.15 6.10 7.67
C SER A 38 4.85 6.87 8.79
N LEU A 39 5.81 6.22 9.43
CA LEU A 39 6.72 6.84 10.39
C LEU A 39 8.15 6.74 9.87
N SER A 40 8.87 7.86 9.91
CA SER A 40 10.27 7.92 9.51
C SER A 40 11.16 7.15 10.49
N ARG A 41 12.06 6.32 9.97
CA ARG A 41 13.04 5.61 10.81
C ARG A 41 14.15 6.52 11.34
N SER A 42 14.43 7.62 10.65
CA SER A 42 15.52 8.54 11.00
C SER A 42 15.07 9.84 11.68
N LYS A 43 13.76 10.10 11.75
CA LYS A 43 13.20 11.32 12.34
C LYS A 43 12.02 10.94 13.24
N ARG A 44 12.17 11.11 14.57
CA ARG A 44 11.23 10.58 15.56
C ARG A 44 9.79 11.09 15.39
N ASP A 45 9.63 12.35 14.97
CA ASP A 45 8.31 13.00 14.89
C ASP A 45 7.85 13.27 13.46
N ALA A 46 8.45 12.59 12.46
CA ALA A 46 8.07 12.76 11.06
C ALA A 46 7.27 11.56 10.56
N GLY A 47 6.09 11.84 10.04
CA GLY A 47 5.23 10.86 9.39
C GLY A 47 4.37 11.47 8.30
N ASN A 48 3.66 10.61 7.60
CA ASN A 48 2.69 11.01 6.58
C ASN A 48 1.58 9.97 6.50
N PHE A 49 0.40 10.33 6.01
CA PHE A 49 -0.66 9.39 5.72
C PHE A 49 -1.18 9.59 4.30
N ASN A 50 -1.51 8.48 3.65
CA ASN A 50 -2.17 8.48 2.35
C ASN A 50 -3.51 7.77 2.45
N LEU A 51 -4.47 8.20 1.65
CA LEU A 51 -5.75 7.51 1.49
C LEU A 51 -5.78 6.73 0.18
N VAL A 52 -6.27 5.50 0.24
CA VAL A 52 -6.41 4.61 -0.92
C VAL A 52 -7.78 3.95 -0.90
N GLY A 53 -8.54 4.03 -2.00
CA GLY A 53 -9.88 3.43 -2.06
C GLY A 53 -9.85 1.91 -2.05
N LYS A 54 -10.68 1.28 -1.20
CA LYS A 54 -10.78 -0.20 -1.11
C LYS A 54 -11.07 -0.85 -2.47
N ALA A 55 -12.03 -0.31 -3.22
CA ALA A 55 -12.38 -0.81 -4.55
C ALA A 55 -11.21 -0.77 -5.55
N ALA A 56 -10.32 0.23 -5.45
CA ALA A 56 -9.13 0.29 -6.27
C ALA A 56 -8.13 -0.80 -5.87
N VAL A 57 -7.92 -1.03 -4.57
CA VAL A 57 -7.06 -2.11 -4.07
C VAL A 57 -7.56 -3.47 -4.52
N GLU A 58 -8.86 -3.76 -4.41
CA GLU A 58 -9.44 -5.03 -4.87
C GLU A 58 -9.27 -5.25 -6.38
N LYS A 59 -9.51 -4.19 -7.17
CA LYS A 59 -9.31 -4.23 -8.62
C LYS A 59 -7.85 -4.49 -8.98
N LEU A 60 -6.92 -3.90 -8.23
CA LEU A 60 -5.49 -4.12 -8.42
C LEU A 60 -5.12 -5.56 -8.04
N HIS A 61 -5.56 -6.03 -6.87
CA HIS A 61 -5.31 -7.39 -6.38
C HIS A 61 -5.75 -8.43 -7.42
N THR A 62 -6.97 -8.30 -7.94
CA THR A 62 -7.51 -9.20 -8.96
C THR A 62 -6.64 -9.25 -10.22
N ARG A 63 -6.05 -8.14 -10.65
CA ARG A 63 -5.16 -8.09 -11.83
C ARG A 63 -3.77 -8.67 -11.56
N LEU A 64 -3.28 -8.54 -10.32
CA LEU A 64 -1.92 -8.91 -9.94
C LEU A 64 -1.83 -10.30 -9.30
N ARG A 65 -2.95 -10.98 -9.09
CA ARG A 65 -3.00 -12.29 -8.43
C ARG A 65 -2.00 -13.28 -9.02
N GLY A 66 -1.22 -13.92 -8.15
CA GLY A 66 -0.14 -14.85 -8.51
C GLY A 66 1.09 -14.22 -9.19
N LYS A 67 1.14 -12.90 -9.41
CA LYS A 67 2.30 -12.23 -10.01
C LYS A 67 3.40 -12.01 -8.97
N ARG A 68 4.65 -12.13 -9.42
CA ARG A 68 5.86 -12.05 -8.59
C ARG A 68 6.84 -11.01 -9.13
N GLY A 69 7.74 -10.54 -8.27
CA GLY A 69 8.79 -9.58 -8.66
C GLY A 69 8.25 -8.23 -9.12
N LEU A 70 7.11 -7.80 -8.60
CA LEU A 70 6.50 -6.52 -8.96
C LEU A 70 7.19 -5.37 -8.24
N THR A 71 7.46 -4.27 -8.93
CA THR A 71 7.78 -2.98 -8.30
C THR A 71 6.61 -2.03 -8.43
N ALA A 72 6.54 -1.01 -7.57
CA ALA A 72 5.51 0.03 -7.67
C ALA A 72 5.54 0.75 -9.03
N ARG A 73 6.75 0.97 -9.57
CA ARG A 73 6.95 1.53 -10.91
C ARG A 73 6.36 0.61 -11.98
N LEU A 74 6.69 -0.68 -11.94
CA LEU A 74 6.17 -1.65 -12.90
C LEU A 74 4.63 -1.73 -12.86
N VAL A 75 4.05 -1.70 -11.66
CA VAL A 75 2.59 -1.72 -11.47
C VAL A 75 1.94 -0.45 -12.05
N TYR A 76 2.55 0.71 -11.82
CA TYR A 76 2.09 1.98 -12.40
C TYR A 76 2.18 1.98 -13.93
N GLU A 77 3.34 1.66 -14.51
CA GLU A 77 3.56 1.65 -15.96
C GLU A 77 2.63 0.68 -16.70
N ARG A 78 2.35 -0.49 -16.10
CA ARG A 78 1.42 -1.48 -16.66
C ARG A 78 -0.05 -1.13 -16.43
N SER A 79 -0.35 -0.20 -15.53
CA SER A 79 -1.71 0.27 -15.30
C SER A 79 -2.08 1.31 -16.36
N ARG A 80 -2.61 0.85 -17.50
CA ARG A 80 -3.12 1.76 -18.57
C ARG A 80 -4.10 2.81 -18.06
N ARG A 81 -4.99 2.43 -17.13
CA ARG A 81 -5.95 3.28 -16.41
C ARG A 81 -6.25 2.65 -15.03
N GLY A 82 -6.12 3.41 -13.94
CA GLY A 82 -6.57 3.00 -12.61
C GLY A 82 -5.58 3.25 -11.46
N VAL A 83 -4.30 3.46 -11.75
CA VAL A 83 -3.27 3.81 -10.76
C VAL A 83 -2.64 5.15 -11.16
N PRO A 84 -2.91 6.25 -10.44
CA PRO A 84 -2.52 7.60 -10.87
C PRO A 84 -1.01 7.88 -10.83
N SER A 85 -0.26 7.16 -10.01
CA SER A 85 1.18 7.35 -9.86
C SER A 85 1.85 6.11 -9.25
N ALA A 86 3.17 6.03 -9.37
CA ALA A 86 3.97 5.02 -8.68
C ALA A 86 3.82 5.09 -7.15
N LEU A 87 3.59 6.26 -6.57
CA LEU A 87 3.34 6.40 -5.13
C LEU A 87 2.00 5.77 -4.73
N VAL A 88 0.95 5.99 -5.52
CA VAL A 88 -0.34 5.31 -5.27
C VAL A 88 -0.19 3.80 -5.45
N ALA A 89 0.53 3.35 -6.48
CA ALA A 89 0.84 1.93 -6.66
C ALA A 89 1.53 1.33 -5.44
N LEU A 90 2.53 2.03 -4.89
CA LEU A 90 3.26 1.62 -3.71
C LEU A 90 2.34 1.49 -2.48
N ASN A 91 1.52 2.50 -2.23
CA ASN A 91 0.57 2.47 -1.11
C ASN A 91 -0.44 1.33 -1.25
N MET A 92 -0.94 1.05 -2.46
CA MET A 92 -1.82 -0.09 -2.71
C MET A 92 -1.12 -1.43 -2.45
N LEU A 93 0.16 -1.57 -2.86
CA LEU A 93 0.95 -2.77 -2.59
C LEU A 93 1.21 -2.97 -1.09
N TYR A 94 1.47 -1.90 -0.33
CA TYR A 94 1.57 -1.98 1.12
C TYR A 94 0.27 -2.43 1.78
N VAL A 95 -0.89 -1.97 1.30
CA VAL A 95 -2.18 -2.50 1.77
C VAL A 95 -2.28 -4.00 1.53
N LEU A 96 -1.90 -4.50 0.35
CA LEU A 96 -1.93 -5.94 0.09
C LEU A 96 -1.00 -6.71 1.01
N VAL A 97 0.18 -6.16 1.34
CA VAL A 97 1.09 -6.79 2.31
C VAL A 97 0.50 -6.82 3.71
N ALA A 98 0.00 -5.68 4.20
CA ALA A 98 -0.59 -5.59 5.55
C ALA A 98 -1.84 -6.47 5.72
N THR A 99 -2.57 -6.73 4.63
CA THR A 99 -3.76 -7.60 4.63
C THR A 99 -3.45 -9.07 4.30
N GLY A 100 -2.17 -9.44 4.23
CA GLY A 100 -1.73 -10.82 3.98
C GLY A 100 -1.92 -11.33 2.54
N ARG A 101 -2.26 -10.45 1.60
CA ARG A 101 -2.51 -10.78 0.18
C ARG A 101 -1.29 -10.60 -0.71
N ALA A 102 -0.21 -10.05 -0.16
CA ALA A 102 1.08 -9.96 -0.81
C ALA A 102 2.21 -10.07 0.23
N SER A 103 3.43 -10.26 -0.25
CA SER A 103 4.64 -10.19 0.57
C SER A 103 5.73 -9.40 -0.12
N ILE A 104 6.62 -8.80 0.66
CA ILE A 104 7.86 -8.21 0.16
C ILE A 104 8.88 -9.33 -0.05
N ASP A 105 9.56 -9.32 -1.20
CA ASP A 105 10.63 -10.28 -1.49
C ASP A 105 11.90 -9.94 -0.70
N GLN A 106 12.05 -10.60 0.45
CA GLN A 106 13.18 -10.40 1.36
C GLN A 106 14.54 -10.72 0.71
N ARG A 107 14.58 -11.54 -0.34
CA ARG A 107 15.83 -11.86 -1.06
C ARG A 107 16.38 -10.66 -1.85
N ARG A 108 15.56 -9.63 -2.05
CA ARG A 108 15.90 -8.43 -2.84
C ARG A 108 15.98 -7.15 -2.00
N LEU A 109 16.12 -7.24 -0.68
CA LEU A 109 16.17 -6.06 0.22
C LEU A 109 17.26 -5.04 -0.16
N ALA A 110 18.42 -5.53 -0.63
CA ALA A 110 19.54 -4.69 -1.04
C ALA A 110 19.29 -3.93 -2.35
N ALA A 111 18.38 -4.40 -3.22
CA ALA A 111 18.08 -3.76 -4.49
C ALA A 111 17.43 -2.40 -4.27
N ARG A 112 17.65 -1.40 -5.15
CA ARG A 112 17.15 -0.03 -4.95
C ARG A 112 15.64 0.05 -4.73
N GLU A 113 14.87 -0.75 -5.46
CA GLU A 113 13.41 -0.83 -5.39
C GLU A 113 12.93 -1.94 -4.45
N ILE A 114 11.67 -1.84 -4.02
CA ILE A 114 11.00 -2.91 -3.26
C ILE A 114 10.27 -3.82 -4.24
N PHE A 115 10.45 -5.13 -4.06
CA PHE A 115 9.81 -6.15 -4.88
C PHE A 115 8.70 -6.83 -4.09
N PHE A 116 7.55 -7.01 -4.74
CA PHE A 116 6.34 -7.57 -4.16
C PHE A 116 5.93 -8.85 -4.89
N ASN A 117 5.39 -9.81 -4.14
CA ASN A 117 4.79 -11.04 -4.62
C ASN A 117 3.34 -11.09 -4.14
N VAL A 118 2.39 -11.23 -5.05
CA VAL A 118 0.96 -11.27 -4.72
C VAL A 118 0.51 -12.72 -4.61
N ALA A 119 -0.28 -13.02 -3.57
CA ALA A 119 -0.85 -14.34 -3.37
C ALA A 119 -1.73 -14.77 -4.56
N ALA A 120 -1.88 -16.09 -4.73
CA ALA A 120 -2.73 -16.68 -5.77
C ALA A 120 -4.22 -16.64 -5.40
#